data_AF-A0A2M7J9P9-F1
#
_entry.id   AF-A0A2M7J9P9-F1
#
_cell.length_a   1.000
_cell.length_b   1.000
_cell.length_c   1.000
_cell.angle_alpha   90.00
_cell.angle_beta   90.00
_cell.angle_gamma   90.00
#
_symmetry.space_group_name_H-M   'P 1'
#
loop_
_entity.id
_entity.type
_entity.pdbx_description
1 polymer ?
#
loop_
_entity_poly.entity_id
_entity_poly.type
_entity_poly.pdbx_seq_one_letter_code
_entity_poly.pdbx_strand_id
1 'polypeptide(L)'
;DVEPWETEALKLQGRLFRGATSYPGKGSYRQIDEHGKIIEEVLLEQTRLIESFIQEKDFIPEALEQIAVFVKRFKKETRQDSVGIVIDGEMYYL
;
A
#
# COMPACT_ATOMS: atom_id res chain seq x y z
N ASP A 1 1.16 -11.92 -6.18
CA ASP A 1 1.60 -11.16 -7.36
C ASP A 1 1.27 -9.69 -7.13
N VAL A 2 2.21 -8.80 -7.43
CA VAL A 2 2.11 -7.35 -7.13
C VAL A 2 1.49 -6.55 -8.28
N GLU A 3 1.57 -7.05 -9.52
CA GLU A 3 1.20 -6.29 -10.72
C GLU A 3 -0.27 -5.80 -10.72
N PRO A 4 -1.28 -6.60 -10.33
CA PRO A 4 -2.66 -6.13 -10.36
C PRO A 4 -2.90 -4.96 -9.38
N TRP A 5 -2.26 -5.02 -8.21
CA TRP A 5 -2.37 -4.01 -7.17
C TRP A 5 -1.60 -2.73 -7.51
N GLU A 6 -0.42 -2.88 -8.11
CA GLU A 6 0.36 -1.78 -8.68
C GLU A 6 -0.44 -1.03 -9.74
N THR A 7 -0.98 -1.75 -10.72
CA THR A 7 -1.75 -1.17 -11.82
C THR A 7 -3.01 -0.46 -11.32
N GLU A 8 -3.70 -1.03 -10.34
CA GLU A 8 -4.87 -0.38 -9.75
C GLU A 8 -4.51 0.86 -8.93
N ALA A 9 -3.44 0.81 -8.12
CA ALA A 9 -2.96 1.94 -7.35
C ALA A 9 -2.55 3.10 -8.27
N LEU A 10 -1.82 2.84 -9.37
CA LEU A 10 -1.44 3.85 -10.35
C LEU A 10 -2.66 4.50 -11.02
N LYS A 11 -3.68 3.72 -11.39
CA LYS A 11 -4.93 4.25 -11.95
C LYS A 11 -5.69 5.09 -10.95
N LEU A 12 -5.76 4.64 -9.69
CA LEU A 12 -6.43 5.36 -8.60
C LEU A 12 -5.76 6.71 -8.38
N GLN A 13 -4.44 6.72 -8.18
CA GLN A 13 -3.69 7.95 -7.93
C GLN A 13 -3.67 8.88 -9.15
N GLY A 14 -3.58 8.33 -10.37
CA GLY A 14 -3.69 9.13 -11.60
C GLY A 14 -5.04 9.85 -11.73
N ARG A 15 -6.14 9.19 -11.32
CA ARG A 15 -7.48 9.80 -11.31
C ARG A 15 -7.65 10.84 -10.20
N LEU A 16 -7.12 10.59 -9.01
CA LEU A 16 -7.29 11.49 -7.86
C LEU A 16 -6.34 12.70 -7.91
N PHE A 17 -5.09 12.49 -8.32
CA PHE A 17 -4.00 13.44 -8.13
C PHE A 17 -3.19 13.73 -9.40
N ARG A 18 -3.73 13.38 -10.58
CA ARG A 18 -3.14 13.62 -11.91
C ARG A 18 -1.89 12.80 -12.25
N GLY A 19 -1.36 12.01 -11.32
CA GLY A 19 -0.25 11.12 -11.60
C GLY A 19 0.28 10.39 -10.38
N ALA A 20 1.01 9.31 -10.63
CA ALA A 20 1.82 8.61 -9.64
C ALA A 20 2.94 7.84 -10.34
N THR A 21 3.98 7.51 -9.60
CA THR A 21 5.11 6.71 -10.06
C THR A 21 5.21 5.44 -9.23
N SER A 22 5.50 4.33 -9.89
CA SER A 22 5.80 3.05 -9.24
C SER A 22 7.29 2.80 -9.21
N TYR A 23 7.82 2.42 -8.05
CA TYR A 23 9.20 2.03 -7.87
C TYR A 23 9.30 0.56 -7.47
N PRO A 24 10.13 -0.25 -8.17
CA PRO A 24 10.34 -1.64 -7.80
C PRO A 24 11.19 -1.74 -6.52
N GLY A 25 10.76 -2.61 -5.62
CA GLY A 25 11.48 -2.92 -4.38
C GLY A 25 11.61 -4.42 -4.13
N LYS A 26 12.36 -4.75 -3.07
CA LYS A 26 12.39 -6.08 -2.47
C LYS A 26 12.04 -5.94 -0.99
N GLY A 27 11.15 -6.80 -0.53
CA GLY A 27 10.75 -6.92 0.86
C GLY A 27 11.26 -8.21 1.47
N SER A 28 11.31 -8.23 2.80
CA SER A 28 11.52 -9.45 3.57
C SER A 28 10.54 -9.48 4.72
N TYR A 29 9.88 -10.61 4.93
CA TYR A 29 8.99 -10.81 6.07
C TYR A 29 9.15 -12.21 6.64
N ARG A 30 8.62 -12.43 7.84
CA ARG A 30 8.53 -13.75 8.48
C ARG A 30 7.08 -14.02 8.82
N GLN A 31 6.63 -15.24 8.61
CA GLN A 31 5.29 -15.62 9.03
C GLN A 31 5.31 -15.98 10.53
N ILE A 32 4.38 -15.42 11.29
CA ILE A 32 4.16 -15.72 12.71
C ILE A 32 2.76 -16.32 12.90
N ASP A 33 2.62 -17.26 13.82
CA ASP A 33 1.31 -17.80 14.20
C ASP A 33 0.57 -16.88 15.17
N GLU A 34 -0.66 -17.26 15.51
CA GLU A 34 -1.52 -16.54 16.47
C GLU A 34 -0.92 -16.45 17.89
N HIS A 35 0.14 -17.21 18.17
CA HIS A 35 0.88 -17.19 19.44
C HIS A 35 2.24 -16.48 19.32
N GLY A 36 2.52 -15.85 18.16
CA GLY A 36 3.75 -15.10 17.91
C GLY A 36 4.97 -15.98 17.61
N LYS A 37 4.78 -17.28 17.37
CA LYS A 37 5.87 -18.18 16.99
C LYS A 37 6.14 -18.09 15.49
N ILE A 38 7.42 -18.00 15.14
CA ILE A 38 7.86 -17.99 13.74
C ILE A 38 7.51 -19.35 13.12
N ILE A 39 6.72 -19.32 12.04
CA ILE A 39 6.27 -20.51 11.30
C ILE A 39 7.31 -20.93 10.26
N GLU A 40 7.90 -19.96 9.55
CA GLU A 40 8.86 -20.19 8.46
C GLU A 40 10.08 -19.27 8.54
N GLU A 41 11.13 -19.60 7.78
CA GLU A 41 12.29 -18.72 7.59
C GLU A 41 11.90 -17.39 6.92
N VAL A 42 12.84 -16.43 6.89
CA VAL A 42 12.61 -15.13 6.27
C VAL A 42 12.31 -15.30 4.78
N LEU A 43 11.11 -14.91 4.38
CA LEU A 43 10.66 -14.91 3.00
C LEU A 43 11.10 -13.61 2.33
N LEU A 44 11.59 -13.71 1.10
CA LEU A 44 11.90 -12.57 0.24
C LEU A 44 10.81 -12.42 -0.81
N GLU A 45 10.36 -11.19 -1.02
CA GLU A 45 9.33 -10.87 -2.00
C GLU A 45 9.67 -9.64 -2.83
N GLN A 46 9.01 -9.52 -3.98
CA GLN A 46 9.00 -8.28 -4.73
C GLN A 46 7.95 -7.34 -4.13
N THR A 47 8.31 -6.08 -4.01
CA THR A 47 7.41 -5.03 -3.51
C THR A 47 7.34 -3.89 -4.51
N ARG A 48 6.33 -3.03 -4.31
CA ARG A 48 6.12 -1.80 -5.09
C ARG A 48 5.85 -0.65 -4.14
N LEU A 49 6.54 0.46 -4.34
CA LEU A 49 6.22 1.74 -3.73
C LEU A 49 5.50 2.59 -4.77
N ILE A 50 4.31 3.09 -4.45
CA ILE A 50 3.57 4.01 -5.31
C ILE A 50 3.58 5.39 -4.68
N GLU A 51 4.16 6.36 -5.38
CA GLU A 51 4.33 7.74 -4.90
C GLU A 51 3.57 8.71 -5.81
N SER A 52 2.87 9.67 -5.20
CA SER A 52 2.20 10.77 -5.90
C SER A 52 2.49 12.09 -5.22
N PHE A 53 2.79 13.12 -6.02
CA PHE A 53 2.89 14.49 -5.55
C PHE A 53 1.55 15.18 -5.79
N ILE A 54 0.93 15.61 -4.72
CA ILE A 54 -0.45 16.14 -4.73
C ILE A 54 -0.44 17.63 -4.34
N GLN A 55 -1.42 18.40 -4.83
CA GLN A 55 -1.67 19.74 -4.32
C GLN A 55 -2.60 19.64 -3.11
N GLU A 56 -2.42 20.49 -2.08
CA GLU A 56 -3.27 20.46 -0.88
C GLU A 56 -4.78 20.54 -1.19
N LYS A 57 -5.16 21.32 -2.20
CA LYS A 57 -6.56 21.44 -2.64
C LYS A 57 -7.17 20.14 -3.16
N ASP A 58 -6.34 19.21 -3.63
CA ASP A 58 -6.77 17.91 -4.17
C ASP A 58 -6.79 16.85 -3.04
N PHE A 59 -6.24 17.18 -1.86
CA PHE A 59 -6.24 16.34 -0.67
C PHE A 59 -7.54 16.51 0.15
N ILE A 60 -8.65 16.05 -0.44
CA ILE A 60 -10.00 16.19 0.11
C ILE A 60 -10.53 14.87 0.72
N PRO A 61 -11.54 14.92 1.61
CA PRO A 61 -12.09 13.74 2.26
C PRO A 61 -12.53 12.63 1.29
N GLU A 62 -13.09 12.99 0.14
CA GLU A 62 -13.55 12.03 -0.87
C GLU A 62 -12.39 11.28 -1.56
N ALA A 63 -11.23 11.93 -1.71
CA ALA A 63 -10.03 11.29 -2.22
C ALA A 63 -9.45 10.33 -1.17
N LEU A 64 -9.42 10.76 0.09
CA LEU A 64 -8.97 9.95 1.23
C LEU A 64 -9.85 8.72 1.44
N GLU A 65 -11.17 8.84 1.31
CA GLU A 65 -12.10 7.71 1.42
C GLU A 65 -11.81 6.67 0.34
N GLN A 66 -11.55 7.09 -0.90
CA GLN A 66 -11.24 6.17 -1.99
C GLN A 66 -9.90 5.45 -1.80
N ILE A 67 -8.89 6.15 -1.27
CA ILE A 67 -7.62 5.51 -0.86
C ILE A 67 -7.87 4.52 0.27
N ALA A 68 -8.64 4.90 1.29
CA ALA A 68 -8.93 4.03 2.42
C ALA A 68 -9.69 2.76 1.99
N VAL A 69 -10.64 2.87 1.06
CA VAL A 69 -11.35 1.71 0.49
C VAL A 69 -10.37 0.79 -0.25
N PHE A 70 -9.50 1.35 -1.08
CA PHE A 70 -8.46 0.58 -1.77
C PHE A 70 -7.55 -0.16 -0.80
N VAL A 71 -7.00 0.55 0.21
CA VAL A 71 -6.05 -0.04 1.16
C VAL A 71 -6.69 -1.10 2.04
N LYS A 72 -7.94 -0.90 2.49
CA LYS A 72 -8.70 -1.91 3.24
C LYS A 72 -8.94 -3.16 2.40
N ARG A 73 -9.27 -3.02 1.11
CA ARG A 73 -9.43 -4.16 0.21
C ARG A 73 -8.11 -4.88 -0.03
N PHE A 74 -7.04 -4.12 -0.31
CA PHE A 74 -5.68 -4.65 -0.44
C PHE A 74 -5.31 -5.50 0.78
N LYS A 75 -5.43 -4.95 2.00
CA LYS A 75 -5.17 -5.66 3.26
C LYS A 75 -5.92 -6.99 3.34
N LYS A 76 -7.25 -6.94 3.12
CA LYS A 76 -8.14 -8.10 3.25
C LYS A 76 -7.79 -9.20 2.24
N GLU A 77 -7.58 -8.85 0.98
CA GLU A 77 -7.39 -9.82 -0.10
C GLU A 77 -5.96 -10.37 -0.14
N THR A 78 -4.97 -9.60 0.30
CA THR A 78 -3.57 -10.04 0.39
C THR A 78 -3.20 -10.62 1.75
N ARG A 79 -4.12 -10.59 2.72
CA ARG A 79 -3.94 -11.09 4.10
C ARG A 79 -2.73 -10.47 4.80
N GLN A 80 -2.47 -9.20 4.53
CA GLN A 80 -1.41 -8.44 5.19
C GLN A 80 -1.85 -8.08 6.61
N ASP A 81 -0.95 -8.24 7.59
CA ASP A 81 -1.24 -7.87 8.98
C ASP A 81 -1.44 -6.36 9.14
N SER A 82 -0.73 -5.57 8.34
CA SER A 82 -0.82 -4.10 8.33
C SER A 82 -0.51 -3.55 6.95
N VAL A 83 -1.17 -2.45 6.58
CA VAL A 83 -0.83 -1.69 5.38
C VAL A 83 -0.54 -0.25 5.76
N GLY A 84 0.63 0.25 5.36
CA GLY A 84 1.08 1.61 5.63
C GLY A 84 0.74 2.57 4.49
N ILE A 85 0.30 3.77 4.85
CA ILE A 85 0.21 4.93 3.95
C ILE A 85 1.13 6.01 4.52
N VAL A 86 1.93 6.64 3.66
CA VAL A 86 2.75 7.79 4.03
C VAL A 86 2.14 9.05 3.43
N ILE A 87 1.90 10.05 4.28
CA ILE A 87 1.35 11.34 3.87
C ILE A 87 2.24 12.41 4.50
N ASP A 88 2.90 13.22 3.68
CA ASP A 88 3.80 14.29 4.13
C ASP A 88 4.84 13.83 5.17
N GLY A 89 5.42 12.64 4.96
CA GLY A 89 6.41 12.03 5.85
C GLY A 89 5.84 11.30 7.07
N GLU A 90 4.55 11.46 7.37
CA GLU A 90 3.87 10.77 8.47
C GLU A 90 3.30 9.43 8.02
N MET A 91 3.46 8.39 8.83
CA MET A 91 3.03 7.02 8.51
C MET A 91 1.76 6.63 9.27
N TYR A 92 0.77 6.15 8.52
CA TYR A 92 -0.52 5.69 9.03
C TYR A 92 -0.72 4.21 8.71
N TYR A 93 -1.07 3.41 9.71
CA TYR A 93 -1.30 1.97 9.54
C TYR A 93 -2.79 1.63 9.62
N LEU A 94 -3.21 0.73 8.72
CA LEU A 94 -4.54 0.12 8.68
C LEU A 94 -4.49 -1.36 8.98
#